data_AF-A0A955DIC1-F1
#
_entry.id   AF-A0A955DIC1-F1
#
_cell.length_a   1.000
_cell.length_b   1.000
_cell.length_c   1.000
_cell.angle_alpha   90.00
_cell.angle_beta   90.00
_cell.angle_gamma   90.00
#
_symmetry.space_group_name_H-M   'P 1'
#
loop_
_entity.id
_entity.type
_entity.pdbx_description
1 polymer ?
#
loop_
_entity_poly.entity_id
_entity_poly.type
_entity_poly.pdbx_seq_one_letter_code
_entity_poly.pdbx_strand_id
1 'polypeptide(L)' 'MEPIIQAIAKEPELLIPILAIPSGLVIALFAIACRTGNIKERERTRREVAAYVAEGTIAPDDAERLLTVQAPGKCIRKA' A
#
# COMPACT_ATOMS: atom_id res chain seq x y z
N MET A 1 -9.81 -19.51 -29.27
CA MET A 1 -10.29 -19.19 -27.90
C MET A 1 -11.53 -19.99 -27.49
N GLU A 2 -12.17 -20.73 -28.40
CA GLU A 2 -13.34 -21.56 -28.10
C GLU A 2 -13.11 -22.83 -27.24
N PRO A 3 -11.94 -23.53 -27.23
CA PRO A 3 -11.84 -24.80 -26.50
C PRO A 3 -11.84 -24.63 -24.98
N ILE A 4 -11.38 -23.48 -24.48
CA ILE A 4 -11.28 -23.19 -23.04
C ILE A 4 -12.68 -22.99 -22.44
N ILE A 5 -13.56 -22.30 -23.14
CA ILE A 5 -14.93 -22.03 -22.69
C ILE A 5 -15.75 -23.33 -22.67
N GLN A 6 -15.55 -24.21 -23.66
CA GLN A 6 -16.21 -25.52 -23.69
C GLN A 6 -15.70 -26.49 -22.62
N ALA A 7 -14.42 -26.42 -22.25
CA ALA A 7 -13.85 -27.22 -21.16
C ALA A 7 -14.40 -26.80 -19.79
N ILE A 8 -14.53 -25.49 -19.53
CA ILE A 8 -15.09 -24.96 -18.27
C ILE A 8 -16.59 -25.28 -18.13
N ALA A 9 -17.33 -25.32 -19.24
CA ALA A 9 -18.76 -25.65 -19.23
C ALA A 9 -19.06 -27.13 -18.96
N LYS A 10 -18.10 -28.03 -19.21
CA LYS A 10 -18.27 -29.49 -18.97
C LYS A 10 -17.95 -29.90 -17.54
N GLU A 11 -17.02 -29.21 -16.88
CA GLU A 11 -16.57 -29.56 -15.53
C GLU A 11 -16.49 -28.30 -14.64
N PRO A 12 -17.59 -27.93 -13.96
CA PRO A 12 -17.64 -26.73 -13.12
C PRO A 12 -16.68 -26.77 -11.93
N GLU A 13 -16.18 -27.96 -11.57
CA GLU A 13 -15.22 -28.16 -10.48
C GLU A 13 -13.85 -27.52 -10.78
N LEU A 14 -13.46 -27.42 -12.06
CA LEU A 14 -12.21 -26.78 -12.49
C LEU A 14 -12.24 -25.24 -12.43
N LEU A 15 -13.43 -24.65 -12.34
CA LEU A 15 -13.60 -23.19 -12.29
C LEU A 15 -13.03 -22.60 -10.98
N ILE A 16 -13.16 -23.32 -9.88
CA ILE A 16 -12.71 -22.89 -8.54
C ILE A 16 -11.18 -22.72 -8.49
N PRO A 17 -10.34 -23.73 -8.80
CA PRO A 17 -8.89 -23.56 -8.75
C PRO A 17 -8.37 -22.55 -9.79
N ILE A 18 -8.97 -22.50 -10.99
CA ILE A 18 -8.56 -21.58 -12.06
C ILE A 18 -8.76 -20.12 -11.67
N LEU A 19 -9.82 -19.78 -10.92
CA LEU A 19 -10.06 -18.41 -10.46
C LEU A 19 -9.37 -18.11 -9.12
N ALA A 20 -9.37 -19.05 -8.18
CA ALA A 20 -8.87 -18.83 -6.84
C ALA A 20 -7.34 -18.62 -6.79
N ILE A 21 -6.58 -19.38 -7.57
CA ILE A 21 -5.10 -19.31 -7.56
C ILE A 21 -4.59 -17.95 -8.09
N PRO A 22 -4.96 -17.48 -9.30
CA PRO A 22 -4.45 -16.22 -9.81
C PRO A 22 -5.00 -15.01 -9.03
N SER A 23 -6.27 -15.04 -8.59
CA SER A 23 -6.84 -13.94 -7.81
C SER A 23 -6.15 -13.79 -6.44
N GLY A 24 -5.88 -14.91 -5.75
CA GLY A 24 -5.15 -14.91 -4.49
C GLY A 24 -3.73 -14.35 -4.61
N LEU A 25 -3.01 -14.74 -5.69
CA LEU A 25 -1.65 -14.24 -5.94
C LEU A 25 -1.62 -12.73 -6.16
N VAL A 26 -2.56 -12.18 -6.94
CA VAL A 26 -2.63 -10.74 -7.21
C VAL A 26 -2.88 -9.94 -5.93
N ILE A 27 -3.82 -10.39 -5.09
CA ILE A 27 -4.14 -9.72 -3.82
C ILE A 27 -2.94 -9.78 -2.86
N ALA A 28 -2.26 -10.92 -2.78
CA ALA A 28 -1.09 -11.08 -1.93
C ALA A 28 0.06 -10.15 -2.36
N LEU A 29 0.36 -10.07 -3.66
CA LEU A 29 1.39 -9.18 -4.19
C LEU A 29 1.05 -7.71 -3.93
N PHE A 30 -0.22 -7.33 -4.11
CA PHE A 30 -0.67 -5.96 -3.86
C PHE A 30 -0.51 -5.57 -2.38
N ALA A 31 -0.90 -6.46 -1.46
CA ALA A 31 -0.75 -6.23 -0.02
C ALA A 31 0.71 -6.04 0.42
N ILE A 32 1.63 -6.81 -0.17
CA ILE A 32 3.08 -6.69 0.10
C ILE A 32 3.62 -5.35 -0.45
N ALA A 33 3.26 -4.99 -1.68
CA ALA A 33 3.71 -3.74 -2.30
C ALA A 33 3.29 -2.51 -1.49
N CYS A 34 2.05 -2.47 -1.01
CA CYS A 34 1.56 -1.37 -0.17
C CYS A 34 2.29 -1.25 1.17
N ARG A 35 2.76 -2.37 1.76
CA ARG A 35 3.53 -2.34 3.01
C ARG A 35 4.94 -1.81 2.80
N THR A 36 5.62 -2.22 1.73
CA THR A 36 7.02 -1.85 1.48
C THR A 36 7.17 -0.37 1.09
N GLY A 37 6.21 0.20 0.35
CA GLY A 37 6.24 1.62 -0.04
C GLY A 37 6.29 2.57 1.16
N ASN A 38 5.53 2.28 2.22
CA ASN A 38 5.42 3.16 3.38
C ASN A 38 6.73 3.34 4.16
N ILE A 39 7.61 2.34 4.17
CA ILE A 39 8.89 2.43 4.90
C ILE A 39 9.84 3.38 4.16
N LYS A 40 9.95 3.19 2.84
CA LYS A 40 10.86 3.97 1.99
C LYS A 40 10.44 5.44 1.92
N GLU A 41 9.15 5.71 1.83
CA GLU A 41 8.62 7.08 1.81
C GLU A 41 8.85 7.81 3.14
N ARG A 42 8.77 7.10 4.29
CA ARG A 42 9.07 7.69 5.61
C ARG A 42 10.54 8.04 5.77
N GLU A 43 11.44 7.20 5.28
CA GLU A 43 12.87 7.50 5.31
C GLU A 43 13.21 8.67 4.38
N ARG A 44 12.57 8.74 3.22
CA ARG A 44 12.74 9.84 2.28
C ARG A 44 12.27 11.18 2.86
N THR A 45 11.06 11.24 3.40
CA THR A 45 10.52 12.45 4.03
C THR A 45 11.39 12.92 5.21
N ARG A 46 11.94 12.01 6.01
CA ARG A 46 12.89 12.38 7.08
C ARG A 46 14.17 13.05 6.56
N ARG A 47 14.72 12.56 5.44
CA ARG A 47 15.90 13.16 4.81
C ARG A 47 15.60 14.52 4.20
N GLU A 48 14.44 14.67 3.57
CA GLU A 48 13.99 15.93 3.00
C GLU A 48 13.77 16.99 4.08
N VAL A 49 13.10 16.63 5.18
CA VAL A 49 12.93 17.54 6.33
C VAL A 49 14.29 17.96 6.91
N ALA A 50 15.25 17.04 7.05
CA ALA A 50 16.59 17.39 7.54
C ALA A 50 17.33 18.35 6.60
N ALA A 51 17.17 18.21 5.28
CA ALA A 51 17.73 19.14 4.30
C ALA A 51 17.11 20.54 4.45
N TYR A 52 15.79 20.64 4.57
CA TYR A 52 15.11 21.93 4.75
C TYR A 52 15.48 22.63 6.06
N VAL A 53 15.76 21.87 7.12
CA VAL A 53 16.30 22.42 8.37
C VAL A 53 17.73 22.95 8.18
N ALA A 54 18.58 22.21 7.46
CA ALA A 54 19.94 22.65 7.15
C ALA A 54 19.99 23.88 6.23
N GLU A 55 19.03 23.99 5.31
CA GLU A 55 18.84 25.16 4.45
C GLU A 55 18.21 26.35 5.18
N GLY A 56 17.67 26.14 6.39
CA GLY A 56 17.01 27.16 7.19
C GLY A 56 15.61 27.56 6.71
N THR A 57 15.01 26.79 5.78
CA THR A 57 13.65 27.03 5.27
C THR A 57 12.58 26.49 6.21
N ILE A 58 12.94 25.58 7.12
CA ILE A 58 12.09 25.06 8.19
C ILE A 58 12.80 25.23 9.54
N ALA A 59 12.10 25.74 10.54
CA ALA A 59 12.62 25.83 11.90
C ALA A 59 12.73 24.44 12.54
N PRO A 60 13.79 24.17 13.35
CA PRO A 60 13.96 22.87 14.01
C PRO A 60 12.75 22.41 14.83
N ASP A 61 12.11 23.32 15.56
CA ASP A 61 10.91 23.02 16.36
C ASP A 61 9.72 22.61 15.47
N ASP A 62 9.56 23.24 14.32
CA ASP A 62 8.51 22.89 13.36
C ASP A 62 8.81 21.55 12.66
N ALA A 63 10.08 21.27 12.37
CA ALA A 63 10.51 19.97 11.86
C ALA A 63 10.24 18.84 12.87
N GLU A 64 10.51 19.06 14.17
CA GLU A 64 10.16 18.11 15.22
C GLU A 64 8.65 17.85 15.22
N ARG A 65 7.83 18.90 15.15
CA ARG A 65 6.36 18.77 15.10
C ARG A 65 5.92 17.97 13.88
N LEU A 66 6.45 18.26 12.68
CA LEU A 66 6.14 17.54 11.44
C LEU A 66 6.51 16.05 11.50
N LEU A 67 7.67 15.72 12.06
CA LEU A 67 8.12 14.34 12.22
C LEU A 67 7.33 13.56 13.29
N THR A 68 6.76 14.29 14.26
CA THR A 68 6.01 13.73 15.39
C THR A 68 4.52 13.57 15.09
N VAL A 69 3.98 14.20 14.03
CA VAL A 69 2.61 13.94 13.54
C VAL A 69 2.53 12.52 12.97
N GLN A 70 2.41 11.52 13.84
CA GLN A 70 1.93 10.21 13.44
C GLN A 70 0.49 10.37 12.99
N ALA A 71 0.22 9.97 11.75
CA ALA A 71 -1.07 10.09 11.06
C ALA A 71 -2.26 9.96 12.03
N PRO A 72 -3.27 10.85 11.97
CA PRO A 72 -4.50 10.68 12.74
C PRO A 72 -5.27 9.46 12.20
N GLY A 73 -4.87 8.28 12.67
CA GLY A 73 -5.62 7.05 12.54
C GLY A 73 -6.79 7.10 13.50
N LYS A 74 -7.81 7.89 13.17
CA LYS A 74 -9.21 7.77 13.60
C LYS A 74 -10.01 8.97 13.08
N CYS A 75 -10.72 8.78 11.96
CA CYS A 75 -12.01 9.44 11.79
C CYS A 75 -12.95 8.89 12.87
N ILE A 76 -12.95 9.47 14.07
CA ILE A 76 -14.05 9.24 15.01
C ILE A 76 -15.22 10.06 14.47
N ARG A 77 -16.16 9.38 13.79
CA ARG A 77 -17.49 9.92 13.53
C ARG A 77 -18.05 10.40 14.88
N LYS A 78 -18.30 11.71 15.01
CA LYS A 78 -19.20 12.20 16.05
C LYS A 78 -20.58 11.65 15.74
N ALA A 79 -21.09 10.81 16.63
CA ALA A 79 -22.52 10.52 16.74
C ALA A 79 -23.24 11.75 17.32
#